data_AF-A0A8J4G033-F1
#
_entry.id   AF-A0A8J4G033-F1
#
_cell.length_a   1.000
_cell.length_b   1.000
_cell.length_c   1.000
_cell.angle_alpha   90.00
_cell.angle_beta   90.00
_cell.angle_gamma   90.00
#
_symmetry.space_group_name_H-M   'P 1'
#
loop_
_entity.id
_entity.type
_entity.pdbx_description
1 polymer ?
#
loop_
_entity_poly.entity_id
_entity_poly.type
_entity_poly.pdbx_seq_one_letter_code
_entity_poly.pdbx_strand_id
1 'polypeptide(L)'
;PPQPPANSPLPWWAPAFGATSLTVGLLSIGWALAARPEYGGLAERLSYFVETFNSNRAFYAFIVDSGLYCVWQAVLMEDAPARYRFLPFFGMAAHLIMGGRPKAEDEDGL
;
A
#
# COMPACT_ATOMS: atom_id res chain seq x y z
N PRO A 1 -7.03 -25.23 8.28
CA PRO A 1 -6.68 -24.70 9.62
C PRO A 1 -7.89 -23.91 10.15
N PRO A 2 -8.19 -23.93 11.46
CA PRO A 2 -9.22 -23.04 12.01
C PRO A 2 -8.83 -21.59 11.75
N GLN A 3 -9.78 -20.77 11.29
CA GLN A 3 -9.52 -19.35 11.12
C GLN A 3 -9.30 -18.69 12.48
N PRO A 4 -8.29 -17.81 12.63
CA PRO A 4 -8.15 -17.01 13.84
C PRO A 4 -9.45 -16.24 14.11
N PRO A 5 -9.84 -16.04 15.37
CA PRO A 5 -10.96 -15.16 15.68
C PRO A 5 -10.71 -13.77 15.06
N ALA A 6 -11.77 -13.15 14.54
CA ALA A 6 -11.74 -11.87 13.81
C ALA A 6 -10.97 -10.76 14.55
N ASN A 7 -10.89 -10.84 15.88
CA ASN A 7 -10.21 -9.86 16.74
C ASN A 7 -8.90 -10.39 17.33
N SER A 8 -8.12 -11.13 16.54
CA SER A 8 -6.77 -11.52 16.97
C SER A 8 -5.90 -10.27 17.08
N PRO A 9 -5.34 -9.95 18.26
CA PRO A 9 -4.58 -8.72 18.44
C PRO A 9 -3.36 -8.72 17.52
N LEU A 10 -3.09 -7.57 16.91
CA LEU A 10 -1.90 -7.41 16.09
C LEU A 10 -0.63 -7.66 16.93
N PRO A 11 0.45 -8.16 16.33
CA PRO A 11 1.74 -8.25 17.00
C PRO A 11 2.17 -6.87 17.52
N TRP A 12 2.86 -6.85 18.66
CA TRP A 12 3.30 -5.61 19.31
C TRP A 12 4.21 -4.73 18.44
N TRP A 13 4.89 -5.31 17.45
CA TRP A 13 5.77 -4.61 16.50
C TRP A 13 5.04 -4.06 15.26
N ALA A 14 3.75 -4.36 15.09
CA ALA A 14 2.98 -3.95 13.92
C ALA A 14 3.02 -2.43 13.66
N PRO A 15 2.90 -1.53 14.67
CA PRO A 15 3.00 -0.10 14.44
C PRO A 15 4.38 0.34 13.91
N ALA A 16 5.46 -0.25 14.42
CA ALA A 16 6.82 0.05 13.99
C ALA A 16 7.06 -0.40 12.53
N PHE A 17 6.51 -1.56 12.16
CA PHE A 17 6.54 -2.04 10.79
C PHE A 17 5.77 -1.09 9.86
N GLY A 18 4.53 -0.72 10.22
CA GLY A 18 3.73 0.22 9.45
C GLY A 18 4.41 1.58 9.26
N ALA A 19 5.03 2.12 10.32
CA ALA A 19 5.77 3.38 10.26
C ALA A 19 7.01 3.29 9.33
N THR A 20 7.74 2.18 9.41
CA THR A 20 8.92 1.94 8.58
C THR A 20 8.52 1.79 7.11
N SER A 21 7.51 0.96 6.80
CA SER A 21 7.03 0.78 5.44
C SER A 21 6.51 2.09 4.86
N LEU A 22 5.73 2.86 5.62
CA LEU A 22 5.21 4.15 5.18
C LEU A 22 6.35 5.13 4.84
N THR A 23 7.37 5.20 5.70
CA THR A 23 8.55 6.05 5.50
C THR A 23 9.30 5.67 4.22
N VAL A 24 9.56 4.36 4.03
CA VAL A 24 10.25 3.87 2.82
C VAL A 24 9.43 4.15 1.57
N GLY A 25 8.10 3.98 1.62
CA GLY A 25 7.22 4.29 0.50
C GLY A 25 7.23 5.77 0.13
N LEU A 26 7.14 6.67 1.11
CA LEU A 26 7.22 8.11 0.89
C LEU A 26 8.58 8.54 0.34
N LEU A 27 9.68 8.00 0.89
CA LEU A 27 11.03 8.24 0.36
C LEU A 27 11.18 7.73 -1.06
N SER A 28 10.58 6.58 -1.39
CA SER A 28 10.61 6.02 -2.75
C SER A 28 9.88 6.91 -3.74
N ILE A 29 8.71 7.46 -3.38
CA ILE A 29 7.99 8.44 -4.22
C ILE A 29 8.81 9.73 -4.38
N GLY A 30 9.34 10.26 -3.27
CA GLY A 30 10.18 11.46 -3.30
C GLY A 30 11.40 11.26 -4.20
N TRP A 31 12.07 10.11 -4.08
CA TRP A 31 13.18 9.73 -4.92
C TRP A 31 12.77 9.60 -6.39
N ALA A 32 11.66 8.90 -6.67
CA ALA A 32 11.15 8.73 -8.02
C ALA A 32 10.84 10.06 -8.70
N LEU A 33 10.36 11.07 -7.96
CA LEU A 33 10.02 12.39 -8.52
C LEU A 33 11.22 13.34 -8.62
N ALA A 34 12.12 13.35 -7.63
CA ALA A 34 13.12 14.40 -7.48
C ALA A 34 14.57 13.97 -7.68
N ALA A 35 14.91 12.69 -7.53
CA ALA A 35 16.32 12.27 -7.47
C ALA A 35 17.06 12.38 -8.80
N ARG A 36 16.34 12.36 -9.92
CA ARG A 36 16.92 12.31 -11.28
C ARG A 36 16.26 13.33 -12.22
N PRO A 37 16.46 14.64 -12.00
CA PRO A 37 15.85 15.69 -12.82
C PRO A 37 16.28 15.62 -14.30
N GLU A 38 17.42 15.01 -14.60
CA GLU A 38 17.89 14.80 -15.97
C GLU A 38 17.00 13.88 -16.82
N TYR A 39 16.10 13.12 -16.20
CA TYR A 39 15.12 12.27 -16.90
C TYR A 39 13.84 13.01 -17.30
N GLY A 40 13.83 14.34 -17.20
CA GLY A 40 12.71 15.18 -17.60
C GLY A 40 11.59 15.26 -16.56
N GLY A 41 10.48 15.85 -17.00
CA GLY A 41 9.30 16.09 -16.19
C GLY A 41 8.37 14.87 -16.07
N LEU A 42 7.16 15.11 -15.56
CA LEU A 42 6.16 14.05 -15.36
C LEU A 42 5.69 13.43 -16.69
N ALA A 43 5.62 14.22 -17.76
CA ALA A 43 5.16 13.75 -19.08
C ALA A 43 6.16 12.76 -19.71
N GLU A 44 7.45 13.07 -19.63
CA GLU A 44 8.53 12.22 -20.12
C GLU A 44 8.59 10.92 -19.31
N ARG A 45 8.45 11.00 -17.99
CA ARG A 45 8.41 9.83 -17.11
C ARG A 45 7.21 8.93 -17.37
N LEU A 46 6.03 9.51 -17.61
CA LEU A 46 4.84 8.74 -17.98
C LEU A 46 5.02 8.07 -19.35
N SER A 47 5.63 8.76 -20.31
CA SER A 47 5.92 8.18 -21.63
C SER A 47 6.87 6.99 -21.51
N TYR A 48 7.96 7.13 -20.75
CA TYR A 48 8.89 6.04 -20.44
C TYR A 48 8.20 4.88 -19.72
N PHE A 49 7.32 5.17 -18.75
CA PHE A 49 6.55 4.16 -18.05
C PHE A 49 5.69 3.33 -19.02
N VAL A 50 4.95 3.99 -19.92
CA VAL A 50 4.10 3.31 -20.91
C VAL A 50 4.95 2.50 -21.89
N GLU A 51 6.04 3.05 -22.39
CA GLU A 51 6.95 2.33 -23.29
C GLU A 51 7.54 1.09 -22.61
N THR A 52 8.01 1.23 -21.36
CA THR A 52 8.57 0.13 -20.57
C THR A 52 7.52 -0.94 -20.26
N PHE A 53 6.29 -0.52 -19.95
CA PHE A 53 5.16 -1.44 -19.73
C PHE A 53 4.84 -2.29 -20.96
N ASN A 54 4.98 -1.75 -22.16
CA ASN A 54 4.70 -2.47 -23.40
C ASN A 54 5.90 -3.26 -23.95
N SER A 55 7.13 -2.91 -23.57
CA SER A 55 8.36 -3.51 -24.13
C SER A 55 9.08 -4.47 -23.19
N ASN A 56 8.84 -4.39 -21.87
CA ASN A 56 9.53 -5.20 -20.88
C ASN A 56 8.56 -6.13 -20.13
N ARG A 57 8.65 -7.44 -20.41
CA ARG A 57 7.81 -8.48 -19.79
C ARG A 57 7.88 -8.52 -18.25
N ALA A 58 9.05 -8.28 -17.67
CA ALA A 58 9.23 -8.37 -16.23
C ALA A 58 8.59 -7.16 -15.53
N PHE A 59 8.76 -5.99 -16.13
CA PHE A 59 8.09 -4.78 -15.67
C PHE A 59 6.56 -4.90 -15.80
N TYR A 60 6.07 -5.41 -16.93
CA TYR A 60 4.65 -5.71 -17.12
C TYR A 60 4.10 -6.62 -16.00
N ALA A 61 4.76 -7.76 -15.76
CA ALA A 61 4.33 -8.71 -14.72
C ALA A 61 4.32 -8.05 -13.33
N PHE A 62 5.35 -7.28 -13.00
CA PHE A 62 5.43 -6.56 -11.73
C PHE A 62 4.27 -5.56 -11.54
N ILE A 63 3.89 -4.83 -12.58
CA ILE A 63 2.75 -3.89 -12.51
C ILE A 63 1.42 -4.62 -12.37
N VAL A 64 1.24 -5.73 -13.09
CA VAL A 64 0.04 -6.59 -12.94
C VAL A 64 -0.05 -7.15 -11.52
N ASP A 65 1.05 -7.69 -10.98
CA ASP A 65 1.11 -8.20 -9.61
C ASP A 65 0.82 -7.11 -8.58
N SER A 66 1.33 -5.90 -8.79
CA SER A 66 1.03 -4.73 -7.96
C SER A 66 -0.47 -4.40 -7.98
N GLY A 67 -1.11 -4.45 -9.16
CA GLY A 67 -2.55 -4.25 -9.29
C GLY A 67 -3.38 -5.35 -8.60
N LEU A 68 -2.97 -6.61 -8.74
CA LEU A 68 -3.60 -7.74 -8.04
C LEU A 68 -3.44 -7.62 -6.53
N TYR A 69 -2.27 -7.20 -6.05
CA TYR A 69 -2.05 -6.89 -4.64
C TYR A 69 -3.04 -5.84 -4.12
N CYS A 70 -3.30 -4.77 -4.87
CA CYS A 70 -4.29 -3.76 -4.47
C CYS A 70 -5.69 -4.36 -4.24
N VAL A 71 -6.12 -5.26 -5.14
CA VAL A 71 -7.41 -5.95 -5.05
C VAL A 71 -7.43 -6.90 -3.85
N TRP A 72 -6.43 -7.76 -3.72
CA TRP A 72 -6.35 -8.72 -2.63
C TRP A 72 -6.18 -8.06 -1.26
N GLN A 73 -5.42 -6.97 -1.16
CA GLN A 73 -5.35 -6.18 0.07
C GLN A 73 -6.74 -5.72 0.50
N ALA A 74 -7.52 -5.15 -0.43
CA ALA A 74 -8.87 -4.71 -0.13
C ALA A 74 -9.79 -5.87 0.27
N VAL A 75 -9.61 -7.07 -0.28
CA VAL A 75 -10.37 -8.26 0.15
C VAL A 75 -9.95 -8.69 1.56
N LEU A 76 -8.66 -8.75 1.85
CA LEU A 76 -8.13 -9.23 3.14
C LEU A 76 -8.32 -8.24 4.29
N MET A 77 -8.46 -6.95 4.00
CA MET A 77 -8.72 -5.90 4.99
C MET A 77 -10.22 -5.63 5.15
N GLU A 78 -11.07 -6.65 5.15
CA GLU A 78 -12.52 -6.46 5.18
C GLU A 78 -13.04 -5.81 6.47
N ASP A 79 -12.41 -6.14 7.59
CA ASP A 79 -12.71 -5.58 8.92
C ASP A 79 -12.08 -4.20 9.15
N ALA A 80 -11.22 -3.73 8.24
CA ALA A 80 -10.63 -2.41 8.37
C ALA A 80 -11.58 -1.32 7.85
N PRO A 81 -11.56 -0.11 8.45
CA PRO A 81 -12.26 1.05 7.92
C PRO A 81 -11.95 1.30 6.43
N ALA A 82 -12.94 1.76 5.67
CA ALA A 82 -12.84 1.97 4.22
C ALA A 82 -11.65 2.86 3.82
N ARG A 83 -11.33 3.88 4.64
CA ARG A 83 -10.17 4.79 4.47
C ARG A 83 -8.82 4.08 4.42
N TYR A 84 -8.70 2.91 5.06
CA TYR A 84 -7.48 2.11 5.08
C TYR A 84 -7.53 0.96 4.07
N ARG A 85 -8.71 0.39 3.86
CA ARG A 85 -8.93 -0.76 2.98
C ARG A 85 -8.62 -0.47 1.51
N PHE A 86 -9.12 0.65 0.99
CA PHE A 86 -9.08 0.98 -0.44
C PHE A 86 -7.88 1.83 -0.87
N LEU A 87 -6.96 2.13 0.04
CA LEU A 87 -5.71 2.80 -0.29
C LEU A 87 -4.58 1.76 -0.26
N PRO A 88 -4.15 1.24 -1.42
CA PRO A 88 -3.15 0.18 -1.48
C PRO A 88 -1.84 0.62 -0.83
N PHE A 89 -1.22 -0.31 -0.09
CA PHE A 89 0.01 -0.12 0.68
C PHE A 89 -0.08 0.95 1.79
N PHE A 90 -0.42 2.18 1.46
CA PHE A 90 -0.49 3.31 2.41
C PHE A 90 -1.60 3.15 3.44
N GLY A 91 -2.77 2.67 3.02
CA GLY A 91 -3.89 2.42 3.92
C GLY A 91 -3.59 1.31 4.91
N MET A 92 -2.95 0.22 4.46
CA MET A 92 -2.44 -0.84 5.33
C MET A 92 -1.39 -0.29 6.31
N ALA A 93 -0.37 0.41 5.83
CA ALA A 93 0.69 0.95 6.67
C ALA A 93 0.13 1.89 7.75
N ALA A 94 -0.80 2.78 7.37
CA ALA A 94 -1.50 3.63 8.32
C ALA A 94 -2.33 2.80 9.32
N HIS A 95 -3.12 1.82 8.87
CA HIS A 95 -3.90 0.97 9.76
C HIS A 95 -3.04 0.25 10.81
N LEU A 96 -1.87 -0.25 10.43
CA LEU A 96 -0.91 -0.87 11.35
C LEU A 96 -0.38 0.13 12.39
N ILE A 97 -0.06 1.38 11.98
CA ILE A 97 0.35 2.45 12.90
C ILE A 97 -0.75 2.76 13.93
N MET A 98 -2.01 2.72 13.50
CA MET A 98 -3.17 3.03 14.36
C MET A 98 -3.59 1.86 15.28
N GLY A 99 -2.86 0.74 15.22
CA GLY A 99 -3.08 -0.42 16.08
C GLY A 99 -4.08 -1.45 15.54
N GLY A 100 -4.46 -1.37 14.26
CA GLY A 100 -5.32 -2.39 13.63
C GLY A 100 -6.77 -2.37 14.08
N ARG A 101 -7.29 -1.21 14.49
CA ARG A 101 -8.64 -1.09 15.05
C ARG A 101 -9.71 -1.46 14.01
N PRO A 102 -10.64 -2.37 14.34
CA PRO A 102 -11.68 -2.81 13.42
C PRO A 102 -12.68 -1.69 13.16
N LYS A 103 -13.38 -1.80 12.03
CA LYS A 103 -14.41 -0.86 11.59
C LYS A 103 -15.48 -0.59 12.66
N ALA A 104 -15.90 -1.62 13.40
CA ALA A 104 -16.95 -1.52 14.41
C ALA A 104 -16.61 -0.53 15.54
N GLU A 105 -15.34 -0.47 15.97
CA GLU A 105 -14.90 0.45 17.04
C GLU A 105 -14.85 1.91 16.59
N ASP A 106 -14.63 2.17 15.29
CA ASP A 106 -14.68 3.53 14.73
C ASP A 106 -16.13 4.03 14.56
N GLU A 107 -17.12 3.13 14.42
CA GLU A 107 -18.55 3.46 14.29
C GLU A 107 -19.23 3.67 15.67
N ASP A 108 -18.79 2.96 16.71
CA ASP A 108 -19.30 3.10 18.09
C ASP A 108 -18.70 4.30 18.86
N GLY A 109 -17.63 4.90 18.33
CA GLY A 109 -16.92 6.05 18.92
C GLY A 109 -17.43 7.43 18.48
N LEU A 110 -18.59 7.50 17.80
CA LEU A 110 -19.16 8.72 17.21
C LEU A 110 -20.55 9.05 17.78
#